data_AF-A0A2D4KVK8-F1
#
_entry.id   AF-A0A2D4KVK8-F1
#
_cell.length_a   1.000
_cell.length_b   1.000
_cell.length_c   1.000
_cell.angle_alpha   90.00
_cell.angle_beta   90.00
_cell.angle_gamma   90.00
#
_symmetry.space_group_name_H-M   'P 1'
#
loop_
_entity.id
_entity.type
_entity.pdbx_description
1 polymer ?
#
loop_
_entity_poly.entity_id
_entity_poly.type
_entity_poly.pdbx_seq_one_letter_code
_entity_poly.pdbx_strand_id
1 'polypeptide(L)'
;MMKPKGQNEHDEGMLEYLEDIIGSGRLKEPIQTLCRRVEILNEQRGEKLNRVKMVEKEKDALEGERDKAVEFLSLENKMFKEKNKIYQYYIYELQKQIYDLEVQKGKIHEDTKEVNEKSSKLADEMRDKNEALKEVEKKLNEITIFIEENKKKYSQLDLEDIQVRENEKHAKSKSKKLEKQLQKDKEKIEDFRTVPADSESAIIEATAKREILEKEKEKAEEKLKEVMDSLKKETQGLQKEKEDKEKELMAFSKTVNEARSNFDMAKSELDLYLSRHNTAVSQLKAAEDALQTASGTLKERLTAIKELESKLPQTENELKEKENELDKLTKEEADMKYYIGDLRQKVEEAKSSLAINKSRGKVLEALIQQKKSGNISGIYGRLGDLGAIDEKYDVAISSSCGALDHIVVDTIDTAQKCVNFLKKQNIGVATFIALDKMAVWEKSMGKIQTPENIPRLFDMVKVKDEKVRQAFYFALRDTLVANNLDQATRVAFGKGNRWRVITLQGQLIEQSGTMTGGGGRVMKGRMGSSVIVETSEEEVHKMESQLQKQSQKAMLCQEQKAQLEEIIAKLHKNIREMKNTLEKYTVSIKSLMDQEAHLKVQLK
;
A
#
# COMPACT_ATOMS: atom_id res chain seq x y z
N MET A 1 7.15 -48.67 -126.53
CA MET A 1 6.45 -47.57 -125.85
C MET A 1 7.18 -47.26 -124.56
N MET A 2 7.44 -45.99 -124.24
CA MET A 2 8.00 -45.59 -122.93
C MET A 2 7.04 -45.95 -121.80
N LYS A 3 7.57 -46.30 -120.63
CA LYS A 3 6.77 -46.66 -119.44
C LYS A 3 6.17 -45.40 -118.79
N PRO A 4 5.05 -45.50 -118.04
CA PRO A 4 4.37 -44.32 -117.48
C PRO A 4 5.19 -43.48 -116.49
N LYS A 5 6.15 -44.09 -115.78
CA LYS A 5 7.03 -43.42 -114.80
C LYS A 5 8.38 -44.13 -114.76
N GLY A 6 9.47 -43.37 -114.67
CA GLY A 6 10.82 -43.88 -114.50
C GLY A 6 10.95 -44.66 -113.20
N GLN A 7 11.61 -45.83 -113.24
CA GLN A 7 11.84 -46.62 -112.01
C GLN A 7 13.05 -46.11 -111.22
N ASN A 8 14.01 -45.47 -111.88
CA ASN A 8 15.23 -44.91 -111.29
C ASN A 8 15.44 -43.48 -111.78
N GLU A 9 16.27 -42.69 -111.09
CA GLU A 9 16.61 -41.30 -111.46
C GLU A 9 17.27 -41.15 -112.85
N HIS A 10 17.66 -42.27 -113.49
CA HIS A 10 18.28 -42.32 -114.81
C HIS A 10 17.41 -43.05 -115.87
N ASP A 11 16.17 -43.42 -115.55
CA ASP A 11 15.24 -44.09 -116.46
C ASP A 11 14.10 -43.12 -116.81
N GLU A 12 14.05 -42.62 -118.06
CA GLU A 12 13.07 -41.63 -118.49
C GLU A 12 11.72 -42.29 -118.80
N GLY A 13 10.80 -42.21 -117.84
CA GLY A 13 9.38 -42.50 -118.07
C GLY A 13 8.67 -41.36 -118.79
N MET A 14 7.47 -41.65 -119.29
CA MET A 14 6.63 -40.69 -120.02
C MET A 14 6.33 -39.43 -119.19
N LEU A 15 6.24 -39.57 -117.86
CA LEU A 15 5.97 -38.45 -116.95
C LEU A 15 7.20 -37.55 -116.77
N GLU A 16 8.39 -38.12 -116.61
CA GLU A 16 9.64 -37.37 -116.54
C GLU A 16 9.94 -36.65 -117.88
N TYR A 17 9.66 -37.33 -119.01
CA TYR A 17 9.78 -36.74 -120.34
C TYR A 17 8.79 -35.59 -120.58
N LEU A 18 7.53 -35.73 -120.14
CA LEU A 18 6.55 -34.63 -120.18
C LEU A 18 6.94 -33.48 -119.24
N GLU A 19 7.49 -33.79 -118.07
CA GLU A 19 7.94 -32.78 -117.11
C GLU A 19 9.12 -31.94 -117.65
N ASP A 20 9.99 -32.54 -118.45
CA ASP A 20 11.10 -31.86 -119.14
C ASP A 20 10.63 -31.03 -120.34
N ILE A 21 9.68 -31.52 -121.15
CA ILE A 21 9.08 -30.74 -122.24
C ILE A 21 8.36 -29.50 -121.71
N ILE A 22 7.62 -29.64 -120.60
CA ILE A 22 6.86 -28.54 -119.97
C ILE A 22 7.81 -27.63 -119.15
N GLY A 23 9.05 -28.06 -118.90
CA GLY A 23 10.06 -27.31 -118.13
C GLY A 23 9.83 -27.34 -116.61
N SER A 24 8.87 -28.14 -116.14
CA SER A 24 8.51 -28.29 -114.73
C SER A 24 9.56 -29.04 -113.90
N GLY A 25 10.44 -29.82 -114.54
CA GLY A 25 11.59 -30.46 -113.88
C GLY A 25 12.50 -29.47 -113.15
N ARG A 26 12.66 -28.25 -113.68
CA ARG A 26 13.46 -27.16 -113.08
C ARG A 26 12.93 -26.66 -111.73
N LEU A 27 11.65 -26.92 -111.42
CA LEU A 27 11.02 -26.48 -110.18
C LEU A 27 11.17 -27.51 -109.05
N LYS A 28 11.57 -28.76 -109.33
CA LYS A 28 11.70 -29.83 -108.31
C LYS A 28 12.73 -29.48 -107.22
N GLU A 29 13.93 -29.03 -107.59
CA GLU A 29 14.99 -28.65 -106.64
C GLU A 29 14.62 -27.43 -105.78
N PRO A 30 14.09 -26.31 -106.33
CA PRO A 30 13.56 -25.21 -105.53
C PRO A 30 12.45 -25.63 -104.58
N ILE A 31 11.51 -26.49 -105.03
CA ILE A 31 10.42 -27.02 -104.20
C ILE A 31 11.00 -27.85 -103.04
N GLN A 32 11.96 -28.74 -103.31
CA GLN A 32 12.62 -29.52 -102.25
C GLN A 32 13.36 -28.65 -101.24
N THR A 33 14.06 -27.61 -101.72
CA THR A 33 14.77 -26.65 -100.85
C THR A 33 13.80 -25.85 -99.98
N LEU A 34 12.66 -25.42 -100.56
CA LEU A 34 11.59 -24.74 -99.83
C LEU A 34 10.90 -25.68 -98.83
N CYS A 35 10.63 -26.93 -99.19
CA CYS A 35 10.09 -27.95 -98.29
C CYS A 35 11.01 -28.15 -97.08
N ARG A 36 12.32 -28.32 -97.32
CA ARG A 36 13.31 -28.45 -96.24
C ARG A 36 13.36 -27.21 -95.35
N ARG A 37 13.23 -26.01 -95.94
CA ARG A 37 13.19 -24.76 -95.17
C ARG A 37 11.91 -24.64 -94.33
N VAL A 38 10.76 -25.09 -94.86
CA VAL A 38 9.49 -25.16 -94.12
C VAL A 38 9.59 -26.15 -92.96
N GLU A 39 10.24 -27.31 -93.15
CA GLU A 39 10.49 -28.28 -92.08
C GLU A 39 11.33 -27.67 -90.96
N ILE A 40 12.45 -27.01 -91.29
CA ILE A 40 13.31 -26.33 -90.30
C ILE A 40 12.53 -25.25 -89.54
N LEU A 41 11.72 -24.44 -90.24
CA LEU A 41 10.91 -23.40 -89.59
C LEU A 41 9.81 -23.99 -88.71
N ASN A 42 9.23 -25.14 -89.10
CA ASN A 42 8.27 -25.86 -88.28
C ASN A 42 8.92 -26.45 -87.03
N GLU A 43 10.14 -26.97 -87.13
CA GLU A 43 10.90 -27.46 -85.98
C GLU A 43 11.23 -26.32 -85.00
N GLN A 44 11.72 -25.19 -85.51
CA GLN A 44 11.96 -23.98 -84.72
C GLN A 44 10.67 -23.47 -84.03
N ARG A 45 9.56 -23.43 -84.77
CA ARG A 45 8.24 -23.07 -84.22
C ARG A 45 7.83 -24.04 -83.11
N GLY A 46 8.04 -25.34 -83.31
CA GLY A 46 7.77 -26.38 -82.32
C GLY A 46 8.57 -26.19 -81.03
N GLU A 47 9.87 -25.91 -81.14
CA GLU A 47 10.74 -25.62 -80.01
C GLU A 47 10.26 -24.39 -79.22
N LYS A 48 9.96 -23.26 -79.91
CA LYS A 48 9.49 -22.05 -79.25
C LYS A 48 8.13 -22.23 -78.60
N LEU A 49 7.21 -22.94 -79.26
CA LEU A 49 5.89 -23.24 -78.71
C LEU A 49 5.98 -24.12 -77.46
N ASN A 50 6.84 -25.13 -77.47
CA ASN A 50 7.08 -25.98 -76.30
C ASN A 50 7.68 -25.17 -75.15
N ARG A 51 8.61 -24.25 -75.42
CA ARG A 51 9.18 -23.36 -74.40
C ARG A 51 8.12 -22.45 -73.79
N VAL A 52 7.25 -21.84 -74.60
CA VAL A 52 6.15 -21.01 -74.10
C VAL A 52 5.20 -21.81 -73.22
N LYS A 53 4.81 -23.02 -73.65
CA LYS A 53 3.93 -23.90 -72.86
C LYS A 53 4.54 -24.31 -71.52
N MET A 54 5.86 -24.52 -71.46
CA MET A 54 6.52 -24.84 -70.18
C MET A 54 6.52 -23.62 -69.25
N VAL A 55 6.81 -22.43 -69.77
CA VAL A 55 6.77 -21.18 -68.98
C VAL A 55 5.35 -20.84 -68.53
N GLU A 56 4.33 -21.07 -69.37
CA GLU A 56 2.92 -20.91 -68.99
C GLU A 56 2.54 -21.86 -67.85
N LYS A 57 2.94 -23.13 -67.92
CA LYS A 57 2.70 -24.09 -66.82
C LYS A 57 3.39 -23.70 -65.53
N GLU A 58 4.64 -23.22 -65.60
CA GLU A 58 5.37 -22.73 -64.42
C GLU A 58 4.71 -21.49 -63.82
N LYS A 59 4.27 -20.55 -64.66
CA LYS A 59 3.51 -19.36 -64.25
C LYS A 59 2.22 -19.76 -63.54
N ASP A 60 1.42 -20.65 -64.15
CA ASP A 60 0.13 -21.08 -63.61
C ASP A 60 0.30 -21.87 -62.30
N ALA A 61 1.38 -22.65 -62.16
CA ALA A 61 1.73 -23.34 -60.93
C ALA A 61 2.06 -22.35 -59.78
N LEU A 62 2.75 -21.25 -60.09
CA LEU A 62 3.15 -20.23 -59.11
C LEU A 62 2.04 -19.23 -58.78
N GLU A 63 1.04 -19.08 -59.65
CA GLU A 63 -0.07 -18.14 -59.47
C GLU A 63 -0.84 -18.41 -58.16
N GLY A 64 -1.10 -19.68 -57.84
CA GLY A 64 -1.77 -20.04 -56.59
C GLY A 64 -0.97 -19.74 -55.32
N GLU A 65 0.37 -19.86 -55.37
CA GLU A 65 1.23 -19.49 -54.24
C GLU A 65 1.34 -17.98 -54.08
N ARG A 66 1.45 -17.25 -55.20
CA ARG A 66 1.41 -15.78 -55.24
C ARG A 66 0.12 -15.26 -54.62
N ASP A 67 -1.03 -15.80 -55.02
CA ASP A 67 -2.33 -15.31 -54.55
C ASP A 67 -2.51 -15.54 -53.04
N LYS A 68 -2.04 -16.67 -52.51
CA LYS A 68 -2.01 -16.91 -51.06
C LYS A 68 -1.10 -15.93 -50.32
N ALA A 69 0.07 -15.61 -50.87
CA ALA A 69 0.98 -14.63 -50.28
C ALA A 69 0.39 -13.22 -50.28
N VAL A 70 -0.27 -12.82 -51.38
CA VAL A 70 -0.98 -11.54 -51.50
C VAL A 70 -2.16 -11.49 -50.52
N GLU A 71 -2.93 -12.57 -50.42
CA GLU A 71 -4.05 -12.66 -49.48
C GLU A 71 -3.57 -12.54 -48.04
N PHE A 72 -2.49 -13.25 -47.67
CA PHE A 72 -1.85 -13.14 -46.36
C PHE A 72 -1.44 -11.70 -46.04
N LEU A 73 -0.70 -11.03 -46.93
CA LEU A 73 -0.30 -9.63 -46.76
C LEU A 73 -1.50 -8.69 -46.68
N SER A 74 -2.59 -8.98 -47.41
CA SER A 74 -3.81 -8.19 -47.35
C SER A 74 -4.54 -8.35 -46.01
N LEU A 75 -4.58 -9.56 -45.46
CA LEU A 75 -5.17 -9.88 -44.17
C LEU A 75 -4.34 -9.29 -43.03
N GLU A 76 -3.02 -9.38 -43.12
CA GLU A 76 -2.10 -8.78 -42.18
C GLU A 76 -2.27 -7.25 -42.15
N ASN A 77 -2.34 -6.60 -43.32
CA ASN A 77 -2.64 -5.17 -43.40
C ASN A 77 -4.00 -4.80 -42.80
N LYS A 78 -5.05 -5.61 -43.02
CA LYS A 78 -6.36 -5.40 -42.39
C LYS A 78 -6.26 -5.53 -40.87
N MET A 79 -5.59 -6.57 -40.38
CA MET A 79 -5.36 -6.76 -38.94
C MET A 79 -4.63 -5.56 -38.33
N PHE A 80 -3.58 -5.05 -38.98
CA PHE A 80 -2.87 -3.87 -38.51
C PHE A 80 -3.75 -2.62 -38.50
N LYS A 81 -4.62 -2.42 -39.50
CA LYS A 81 -5.58 -1.31 -39.51
C LYS A 81 -6.57 -1.40 -38.34
N GLU A 82 -7.12 -2.59 -38.07
CA GLU A 82 -8.05 -2.77 -36.94
C GLU A 82 -7.32 -2.60 -35.59
N LYS A 83 -6.11 -3.12 -35.44
CA LYS A 83 -5.27 -2.86 -34.25
C LYS A 83 -5.00 -1.36 -34.07
N ASN A 84 -4.71 -0.64 -35.15
CA ASN A 84 -4.47 0.81 -35.09
C ASN A 84 -5.71 1.56 -34.59
N LYS A 85 -6.92 1.21 -35.07
CA LYS A 85 -8.17 1.79 -34.56
C LYS A 85 -8.38 1.54 -33.07
N ILE A 86 -8.09 0.33 -32.60
CA ILE A 86 -8.16 -0.01 -31.16
C ILE A 86 -7.17 0.87 -30.37
N TYR A 87 -5.94 1.02 -30.84
CA TYR A 87 -4.97 1.90 -30.18
C TYR A 87 -5.39 3.37 -30.19
N GLN A 88 -5.98 3.87 -31.28
CA GLN A 88 -6.54 5.22 -31.32
C GLN A 88 -7.67 5.41 -30.30
N TYR A 89 -8.54 4.40 -30.15
CA TYR A 89 -9.58 4.42 -29.12
C TYR A 89 -8.98 4.46 -27.71
N TYR A 90 -7.98 3.63 -27.41
CA TYR A 90 -7.30 3.67 -26.11
C TYR A 90 -6.60 4.99 -25.86
N ILE A 91 -5.95 5.59 -26.86
CA ILE A 91 -5.35 6.92 -26.74
C ILE A 91 -6.42 7.95 -26.40
N TYR A 92 -7.58 7.92 -27.07
CA TYR A 92 -8.68 8.84 -26.80
C TYR A 92 -9.24 8.66 -25.37
N GLU A 93 -9.45 7.42 -24.94
CA GLU A 93 -9.96 7.13 -23.59
C GLU A 93 -8.98 7.58 -22.49
N LEU A 94 -7.69 7.33 -22.69
CA LEU A 94 -6.63 7.80 -21.80
C LEU A 94 -6.53 9.33 -21.79
N GLN A 95 -6.64 9.98 -22.94
CA GLN A 95 -6.66 11.45 -23.02
C GLN A 95 -7.84 12.06 -22.26
N LYS A 96 -9.02 11.43 -22.34
CA LYS A 96 -10.19 11.85 -21.58
C LYS A 96 -9.96 11.69 -20.07
N GLN A 97 -9.39 10.57 -19.64
CA GLN A 97 -9.04 10.35 -18.23
C GLN A 97 -8.01 11.37 -17.73
N ILE A 98 -7.00 11.69 -18.54
CA ILE A 98 -6.01 12.72 -18.21
C ILE A 98 -6.69 14.07 -18.03
N TYR A 99 -7.58 14.45 -18.95
CA TYR A 99 -8.34 15.70 -18.85
C TYR A 99 -9.19 15.76 -17.56
N ASP A 100 -9.92 14.68 -17.24
CA ASP A 100 -10.73 14.62 -16.02
C ASP A 100 -9.88 14.75 -14.75
N LEU A 101 -8.68 14.12 -14.73
CA LEU A 101 -7.71 14.24 -13.65
C LEU A 101 -7.09 15.64 -13.57
N GLU A 102 -6.82 16.30 -14.69
CA GLU A 102 -6.33 17.68 -14.72
C GLU A 102 -7.35 18.66 -14.16
N VAL A 103 -8.64 18.47 -14.48
CA VAL A 103 -9.73 19.26 -13.90
C VAL A 103 -9.82 19.04 -12.38
N GLN A 104 -9.72 17.79 -11.92
CA GLN A 104 -9.69 17.49 -10.48
C GLN A 104 -8.48 18.12 -9.77
N LYS A 105 -7.29 18.03 -10.39
CA LYS A 105 -6.07 18.68 -9.90
C LYS A 105 -6.24 20.20 -9.81
N GLY A 106 -6.89 20.82 -10.80
CA GLY A 106 -7.22 22.24 -10.78
C GLY A 106 -8.07 22.63 -9.58
N LYS A 107 -9.15 21.88 -9.31
CA LYS A 107 -10.02 22.10 -8.15
C LYS A 107 -9.29 21.96 -6.83
N ILE A 108 -8.52 20.88 -6.66
CA ILE A 108 -7.71 20.66 -5.45
C ILE A 108 -6.71 21.80 -5.26
N HIS A 109 -6.12 22.32 -6.34
CA HIS A 109 -5.19 23.44 -6.26
C HIS A 109 -5.87 24.75 -5.83
N GLU A 110 -7.08 25.04 -6.31
CA GLU A 110 -7.91 26.16 -5.84
C GLU A 110 -8.28 26.00 -4.36
N ASP A 111 -8.78 24.83 -3.95
CA ASP A 111 -9.11 24.53 -2.55
C ASP A 111 -7.88 24.71 -1.64
N THR A 112 -6.71 24.25 -2.10
CA THR A 112 -5.45 24.38 -1.36
C THR A 112 -5.03 25.85 -1.23
N LYS A 113 -5.23 26.66 -2.28
CA LYS A 113 -4.99 28.11 -2.22
C LYS A 113 -5.90 28.78 -1.20
N GLU A 114 -7.20 28.47 -1.22
CA GLU A 114 -8.13 29.03 -0.23
C GLU A 114 -7.76 28.65 1.21
N VAL A 115 -7.37 27.39 1.44
CA VAL A 115 -6.95 26.92 2.76
C VAL A 115 -5.66 27.62 3.20
N ASN A 116 -4.69 27.80 2.30
CA ASN A 116 -3.46 28.53 2.61
C ASN A 116 -3.73 30.01 2.93
N GLU A 117 -4.63 30.67 2.20
CA GLU A 117 -5.04 32.05 2.51
C GLU A 117 -5.73 32.14 3.87
N LYS A 118 -6.63 31.20 4.20
CA LYS A 118 -7.26 31.12 5.52
C LYS A 118 -6.23 30.85 6.61
N SER A 119 -5.25 29.97 6.37
CA SER A 119 -4.17 29.67 7.30
C SER A 119 -3.25 30.88 7.52
N SER A 120 -2.95 31.67 6.49
CA SER A 120 -2.17 32.90 6.61
C SER A 120 -2.90 33.92 7.49
N LYS A 121 -4.19 34.14 7.25
CA LYS A 121 -5.02 35.04 8.07
C LYS A 121 -5.07 34.61 9.52
N LEU A 122 -5.23 33.31 9.78
CA LEU A 122 -5.19 32.73 11.12
C LEU A 122 -3.83 32.91 11.80
N ALA A 123 -2.73 32.78 11.05
CA ALA A 123 -1.38 33.01 11.58
C ALA A 123 -1.16 34.47 11.98
N ASP A 124 -1.66 35.41 11.17
CA ASP A 124 -1.62 36.85 11.48
C ASP A 124 -2.47 37.16 12.73
N GLU A 125 -3.71 36.65 12.80
CA GLU A 125 -4.56 36.81 13.99
C GLU A 125 -3.94 36.21 15.27
N MET A 126 -3.27 35.06 15.16
CA MET A 126 -2.56 34.44 16.27
C MET A 126 -1.35 35.27 16.72
N ARG A 127 -0.66 35.91 15.77
CA ARG A 127 0.45 36.81 16.08
C ARG A 127 -0.07 38.05 16.83
N ASP A 128 -1.12 38.69 16.35
CA ASP A 128 -1.73 39.87 16.98
C ASP A 128 -2.21 39.54 18.41
N LYS A 129 -2.87 38.40 18.59
CA LYS A 129 -3.30 37.95 19.93
C LYS A 129 -2.13 37.65 20.86
N ASN A 130 -1.04 37.08 20.35
CA ASN A 130 0.17 36.83 21.15
C ASN A 130 0.88 38.13 21.54
N GLU A 131 0.93 39.13 20.66
CA GLU A 131 1.45 40.46 20.99
C GLU A 131 0.59 41.13 22.07
N ALA A 132 -0.75 41.07 21.95
CA ALA A 132 -1.67 41.56 22.97
C ALA A 132 -1.52 40.82 24.32
N LEU A 133 -1.30 39.50 24.31
CA LEU A 133 -1.05 38.71 25.51
C LEU A 133 0.23 39.16 26.22
N LYS A 134 1.32 39.38 25.47
CA LYS A 134 2.58 39.90 26.03
C LYS A 134 2.42 41.28 26.65
N GLU A 135 1.61 42.16 26.07
CA GLU A 135 1.31 43.46 26.69
C GLU A 135 0.53 43.31 28.00
N VAL A 136 -0.45 42.40 28.04
CA VAL A 136 -1.21 42.13 29.26
C VAL A 136 -0.30 41.53 30.34
N GLU A 137 0.59 40.59 29.99
CA GLU A 137 1.58 40.02 30.92
C GLU A 137 2.52 41.08 31.48
N LYS A 138 2.99 42.03 30.66
CA LYS A 138 3.79 43.17 31.14
C LYS A 138 3.04 44.01 32.16
N LYS A 139 1.79 44.37 31.85
CA LYS A 139 0.93 45.14 32.78
C LYS A 139 0.66 44.36 34.07
N LEU A 140 0.46 43.04 33.98
CA LEU A 140 0.28 42.18 35.15
C LEU A 140 1.54 42.16 36.03
N ASN A 141 2.73 42.06 35.43
CA ASN A 141 3.99 42.10 36.15
C ASN A 141 4.22 43.46 36.82
N GLU A 142 3.94 44.58 36.13
CA GLU A 142 4.00 45.93 36.71
C GLU A 142 3.07 46.08 37.91
N ILE A 143 1.82 45.62 37.80
CA ILE A 143 0.85 45.61 38.90
C ILE A 143 1.34 44.73 40.05
N THR A 144 1.93 43.57 39.76
CA THR A 144 2.43 42.64 40.79
C THR A 144 3.59 43.26 41.57
N ILE A 145 4.54 43.90 40.89
CA ILE A 145 5.64 44.65 41.52
C ILE A 145 5.07 45.78 42.39
N PHE A 146 4.10 46.52 41.88
CA PHE A 146 3.44 47.60 42.63
C PHE A 146 2.72 47.08 43.90
N ILE A 147 2.08 45.91 43.83
CA ILE A 147 1.44 45.26 44.99
C ILE A 147 2.50 44.84 46.02
N GLU A 148 3.62 44.26 45.60
CA GLU A 148 4.70 43.87 46.50
C GLU A 148 5.36 45.06 47.19
N GLU A 149 5.62 46.15 46.46
CA GLU A 149 6.14 47.39 47.02
C GLU A 149 5.19 47.99 48.06
N ASN A 150 3.89 48.03 47.76
CA ASN A 150 2.90 48.53 48.72
C ASN A 150 2.74 47.60 49.92
N LYS A 151 2.84 46.28 49.77
CA LYS A 151 2.89 45.35 50.90
C LYS A 151 4.11 45.61 51.80
N LYS A 152 5.28 45.87 51.23
CA LYS A 152 6.49 46.24 52.00
C LYS A 152 6.30 47.56 52.75
N LYS A 153 5.77 48.59 52.08
CA LYS A 153 5.44 49.89 52.71
C LYS A 153 4.42 49.73 53.84
N TYR A 154 3.37 48.93 53.63
CA TYR A 154 2.37 48.64 54.64
C TYR A 154 2.98 47.93 55.86
N SER A 155 3.82 46.91 55.64
CA SER A 155 4.50 46.21 56.73
C SER A 155 5.46 47.13 57.52
N GLN A 156 6.11 48.10 56.87
CA GLN A 156 6.93 49.10 57.55
C GLN A 156 6.09 50.05 58.39
N LEU A 157 4.98 50.55 57.84
CA LEU A 157 4.05 51.42 58.58
C LEU A 157 3.41 50.70 59.77
N ASP A 158 3.12 49.39 59.64
CA ASP A 158 2.56 48.59 60.74
C ASP A 158 3.59 48.40 61.87
N LEU A 159 4.88 48.19 61.53
CA LEU A 159 5.97 48.16 62.51
C LEU A 159 6.15 49.52 63.21
N GLU A 160 6.08 50.63 62.47
CA GLU A 160 6.12 51.98 63.03
C GLU A 160 4.93 52.25 63.95
N ASP A 161 3.71 51.85 63.57
CA ASP A 161 2.52 52.02 64.41
C ASP A 161 2.62 51.22 65.71
N ILE A 162 3.15 49.99 65.66
CA ILE A 162 3.42 49.17 66.87
C ILE A 162 4.42 49.89 67.79
N GLN A 163 5.52 50.42 67.25
CA GLN A 163 6.52 51.17 68.03
C GLN A 163 5.94 52.44 68.64
N VAL A 164 5.13 53.19 67.89
CA VAL A 164 4.47 54.40 68.39
C VAL A 164 3.50 54.06 69.51
N ARG A 165 2.71 52.99 69.39
CA ARG A 165 1.80 52.53 70.47
C ARG A 165 2.55 52.08 71.72
N GLU A 166 3.68 51.38 71.59
CA GLU A 166 4.51 51.03 72.74
C GLU A 166 5.11 52.26 73.41
N ASN A 167 5.65 53.19 72.61
CA ASN A 167 6.18 54.45 73.10
C ASN A 167 5.11 55.29 73.80
N GLU A 168 3.88 55.32 73.28
CA GLU A 168 2.74 56.00 73.90
C GLU A 168 2.38 55.35 75.25
N LYS A 169 2.33 54.01 75.33
CA LYS A 169 2.12 53.27 76.59
C LYS A 169 3.23 53.57 77.60
N HIS A 170 4.49 53.55 77.17
CA HIS A 170 5.63 53.88 78.01
C HIS A 170 5.58 55.34 78.51
N ALA A 171 5.30 56.30 77.63
CA ALA A 171 5.15 57.71 77.97
C ALA A 171 4.02 57.95 78.98
N LYS A 172 2.83 57.34 78.78
CA LYS A 172 1.72 57.38 79.74
C LYS A 172 2.11 56.79 81.10
N SER A 173 2.84 55.67 81.12
CA SER A 173 3.31 55.06 82.36
C SER A 173 4.32 55.96 83.11
N LYS A 174 5.21 56.63 82.37
CA LYS A 174 6.23 57.55 82.91
C LYS A 174 5.59 58.83 83.43
N SER A 175 4.61 59.38 82.71
CA SER A 175 3.81 60.53 83.14
C SER A 175 3.08 60.25 84.47
N LYS A 176 2.40 59.10 84.62
CA LYS A 176 1.77 58.70 85.89
C LYS A 176 2.76 58.57 87.05
N LYS A 177 3.98 58.07 86.78
CA LYS A 177 5.05 57.99 87.81
C LYS A 177 5.54 59.38 88.22
N LEU A 178 5.74 60.28 87.25
CA LEU A 178 6.16 61.66 87.49
C LEU A 178 5.08 62.45 88.25
N GLU A 179 3.79 62.27 87.94
CA GLU A 179 2.69 62.88 88.70
C GLU A 179 2.70 62.44 90.17
N LYS A 180 2.87 61.13 90.44
CA LYS A 180 3.00 60.63 91.82
C LYS A 180 4.22 61.19 92.54
N GLN A 181 5.34 61.38 91.84
CA GLN A 181 6.54 61.97 92.41
C GLN A 181 6.34 63.46 92.73
N LEU A 182 5.69 64.19 91.82
CA LEU A 182 5.38 65.61 91.98
C LEU A 182 4.38 65.85 93.13
N GLN A 183 3.44 64.94 93.35
CA GLN A 183 2.55 64.97 94.53
C GLN A 183 3.36 64.80 95.83
N LYS A 184 4.28 63.83 95.89
CA LYS A 184 5.15 63.63 97.05
C LYS A 184 6.08 64.81 97.32
N ASP A 185 6.59 65.44 96.27
CA ASP A 185 7.48 66.59 96.42
C ASP A 185 6.70 67.86 96.83
N LYS A 186 5.41 67.98 96.46
CA LYS A 186 4.52 69.01 97.02
C LYS A 186 4.28 68.82 98.52
N GLU A 187 4.02 67.58 98.97
CA GLU A 187 3.88 67.26 100.40
C GLU A 187 5.15 67.65 101.18
N LYS A 188 6.34 67.31 100.65
CA LYS A 188 7.62 67.74 101.25
C LYS A 188 7.81 69.26 101.29
N ILE A 189 7.35 70.00 100.27
CA ILE A 189 7.42 71.47 100.28
C ILE A 189 6.51 72.06 101.36
N GLU A 190 5.38 71.42 101.64
CA GLU A 190 4.49 71.78 102.73
C GLU A 190 5.14 71.51 104.09
N ASP A 191 5.82 70.37 104.25
CA ASP A 191 6.64 70.08 105.44
C ASP A 191 7.76 71.12 105.62
N PHE A 192 8.47 71.50 104.55
CA PHE A 192 9.54 72.51 104.61
C PHE A 192 9.03 73.93 104.90
N ARG A 193 7.73 74.23 104.74
CA ARG A 193 7.13 75.52 105.15
C ARG A 193 6.94 75.64 106.66
N THR A 194 7.05 74.56 107.42
CA THR A 194 6.98 74.59 108.91
C THR A 194 8.33 74.87 109.56
N VAL A 195 9.44 74.62 108.84
CA VAL A 195 10.83 74.84 109.28
C VAL A 195 11.21 76.31 109.60
N PRO A 196 10.63 77.36 108.98
CA PRO A 196 10.93 78.75 109.33
C PRO A 196 10.53 79.13 110.76
N ALA A 197 9.44 78.54 111.30
CA ALA A 197 8.99 78.80 112.66
C ALA A 197 9.95 78.22 113.72
N ASP A 198 10.51 77.04 113.45
CA ASP A 198 11.54 76.44 114.31
C ASP A 198 12.89 77.17 114.20
N SER A 199 13.20 77.70 113.01
CA SER A 199 14.45 78.42 112.74
C SER A 199 14.49 79.83 113.35
N GLU A 200 13.35 80.52 113.51
CA GLU A 200 13.29 81.81 114.23
C GLU A 200 13.67 81.67 115.71
N SER A 201 13.34 80.54 116.35
CA SER A 201 13.76 80.26 117.73
C SER A 201 15.28 80.09 117.87
N ALA A 202 15.93 79.49 116.88
CA ALA A 202 17.37 79.26 116.85
C ALA A 202 18.19 80.53 116.51
N ILE A 203 17.60 81.47 115.75
CA ILE A 203 18.26 82.73 115.36
C ILE A 203 18.47 83.66 116.58
N ILE A 204 17.56 83.62 117.57
CA ILE A 204 17.69 84.43 118.80
C ILE A 204 18.88 83.96 119.65
N GLU A 205 19.20 82.67 119.68
CA GLU A 205 20.39 82.16 120.38
C GLU A 205 21.69 82.47 119.63
N ALA A 206 21.66 82.52 118.30
CA ALA A 206 22.84 82.72 117.46
C ALA A 206 23.31 84.19 117.41
N THR A 207 22.40 85.17 117.53
CA THR A 207 22.75 86.61 117.51
C THR A 207 23.61 87.02 118.71
N ALA A 208 23.40 86.41 119.88
CA ALA A 208 24.23 86.64 121.07
C ALA A 208 25.70 86.18 120.89
N LYS A 209 25.95 85.19 120.02
CA LYS A 209 27.32 84.72 119.71
C LYS A 209 28.02 85.58 118.64
N ARG A 210 27.27 86.38 117.86
CA ARG A 210 27.79 87.15 116.72
C ARG A 210 28.57 88.41 117.14
N GLU A 211 28.14 89.09 118.20
CA GLU A 211 28.83 90.30 118.70
C GLU A 211 30.28 90.04 119.14
N ILE A 212 30.61 88.80 119.51
CA ILE A 212 31.95 88.41 119.96
C ILE A 212 32.92 88.28 118.77
N LEU A 213 32.44 87.75 117.64
CA LEU A 213 33.26 87.44 116.46
C LEU A 213 33.51 88.65 115.54
N GLU A 214 32.68 89.69 115.62
CA GLU A 214 32.79 90.89 114.77
C GLU A 214 34.06 91.72 115.10
N LYS A 215 34.60 91.61 116.32
CA LYS A 215 35.86 92.26 116.72
C LYS A 215 37.12 91.60 116.17
N GLU A 216 37.05 90.36 115.69
CA GLU A 216 38.21 89.64 115.13
C GLU A 216 38.40 89.91 113.62
N LYS A 217 37.35 90.35 112.93
CA LYS A 217 37.32 90.49 111.47
C LYS A 217 38.02 91.75 110.94
N GLU A 218 37.97 92.89 111.66
CA GLU A 218 38.58 94.15 111.20
C GLU A 218 40.11 94.07 111.02
N LYS A 219 40.79 93.17 111.73
CA LYS A 219 42.25 92.99 111.62
C LYS A 219 42.70 92.22 110.36
N ALA A 220 41.79 91.53 109.67
CA ALA A 220 42.12 90.67 108.54
C ALA A 220 42.03 91.38 107.17
N GLU A 221 41.22 92.44 107.07
CA GLU A 221 40.91 93.08 105.78
C GLU A 221 42.00 94.07 105.31
N GLU A 222 42.85 94.58 106.21
CA GLU A 222 43.96 95.47 105.86
C GLU A 222 45.12 94.75 105.12
N LYS A 223 45.31 93.45 105.39
CA LYS A 223 46.37 92.64 104.76
C LYS A 223 46.05 92.19 103.32
N LEU A 224 44.79 92.27 102.91
CA LEU A 224 44.34 91.73 101.60
C LEU A 224 44.67 92.67 100.43
N LYS A 225 44.83 93.98 100.67
CA LYS A 225 45.03 94.97 99.60
C LYS A 225 46.46 94.98 99.03
N GLU A 226 47.48 94.59 99.78
CA GLU A 226 48.87 94.52 99.28
C GLU A 226 49.14 93.31 98.37
N VAL A 227 48.34 92.24 98.47
CA VAL A 227 48.58 90.98 97.73
C VAL A 227 48.08 91.04 96.28
N MET A 228 47.07 91.86 95.98
CA MET A 228 46.45 91.94 94.65
C MET A 228 47.37 92.48 93.54
N ASP A 229 48.36 93.34 93.87
CA ASP A 229 49.31 93.86 92.88
C ASP A 229 50.40 92.84 92.48
N SER A 230 50.54 91.74 93.22
CA SER A 230 51.49 90.66 92.91
C SER A 230 50.98 89.65 91.86
N LEU A 231 49.66 89.53 91.67
CA LEU A 231 49.04 88.46 90.86
C LEU A 231 49.07 88.67 89.33
N LYS A 232 49.51 89.84 88.83
CA LYS A 232 49.72 90.04 87.39
C LYS A 232 50.89 89.22 86.82
N LYS A 233 51.75 88.64 87.66
CA LYS A 233 52.85 87.74 87.23
C LYS A 233 52.44 86.27 87.09
N GLU A 234 51.32 85.84 87.67
CA GLU A 234 50.92 84.43 87.68
C GLU A 234 50.14 83.98 86.44
N THR A 235 49.66 84.91 85.61
CA THR A 235 48.80 84.60 84.46
C THR A 235 49.53 84.01 83.24
N GLN A 236 50.87 83.92 83.26
CA GLN A 236 51.67 83.19 82.27
C GLN A 236 51.61 81.65 82.43
N GLY A 237 51.24 81.14 83.63
CA GLY A 237 51.20 79.70 83.91
C GLY A 237 50.05 78.98 83.19
N LEU A 238 48.86 79.57 83.20
CA LEU A 238 47.64 79.01 82.61
C LEU A 238 47.69 78.91 81.07
N GLN A 239 48.55 79.69 80.42
CA GLN A 239 48.74 79.65 78.96
C GLN A 239 49.60 78.46 78.51
N LYS A 240 50.50 77.96 79.36
CA LYS A 240 51.26 76.73 79.10
C LYS A 240 50.42 75.46 79.28
N GLU A 241 49.53 75.43 80.28
CA GLU A 241 48.62 74.29 80.48
C GLU A 241 47.67 74.06 79.30
N LYS A 242 47.29 75.12 78.57
CA LYS A 242 46.48 75.00 77.35
C LYS A 242 47.24 74.36 76.19
N GLU A 243 48.50 74.75 75.97
CA GLU A 243 49.35 74.16 74.92
C GLU A 243 49.66 72.68 75.21
N ASP A 244 49.83 72.30 76.49
CA ASP A 244 50.02 70.91 76.88
C ASP A 244 48.75 70.07 76.66
N LYS A 245 47.57 70.62 76.97
CA LYS A 245 46.27 69.99 76.65
C LYS A 245 46.01 69.84 75.15
N GLU A 246 46.44 70.78 74.32
CA GLU A 246 46.33 70.68 72.85
C GLU A 246 47.29 69.62 72.27
N LYS A 247 48.49 69.45 72.87
CA LYS A 247 49.38 68.33 72.52
C LYS A 247 48.81 66.97 72.92
N GLU A 248 48.18 66.86 74.10
CA GLU A 248 47.46 65.64 74.50
C GLU A 248 46.34 65.31 73.50
N LEU A 249 45.58 66.31 73.05
CA LEU A 249 44.47 66.13 72.12
C LEU A 249 44.96 65.71 70.71
N MET A 250 46.09 66.23 70.24
CA MET A 250 46.75 65.75 69.02
C MET A 250 47.23 64.30 69.13
N ALA A 251 47.77 63.90 70.29
CA ALA A 251 48.16 62.50 70.53
C ALA A 251 46.94 61.57 70.50
N PHE A 252 45.83 61.95 71.14
CA PHE A 252 44.58 61.18 71.08
C PHE A 252 44.00 61.12 69.66
N SER A 253 44.02 62.23 68.91
CA SER A 253 43.59 62.25 67.49
C SER A 253 44.37 61.25 66.64
N LYS A 254 45.68 61.14 66.85
CA LYS A 254 46.52 60.17 66.15
C LYS A 254 46.12 58.73 66.49
N THR A 255 45.87 58.42 67.77
CA THR A 255 45.40 57.09 68.18
C THR A 255 44.02 56.74 67.63
N VAL A 256 43.10 57.71 67.54
CA VAL A 256 41.77 57.51 66.94
C VAL A 256 41.87 57.24 65.45
N ASN A 257 42.74 57.95 64.73
CA ASN A 257 42.95 57.72 63.30
C ASN A 257 43.60 56.36 63.02
N GLU A 258 44.58 55.94 63.83
CA GLU A 258 45.17 54.60 63.74
C GLU A 258 44.13 53.50 64.03
N ALA A 259 43.31 53.67 65.07
CA ALA A 259 42.22 52.73 65.38
C ALA A 259 41.17 52.65 64.26
N ARG A 260 40.83 53.80 63.65
CA ARG A 260 39.89 53.86 62.52
C ARG A 260 40.45 53.19 61.26
N SER A 261 41.72 53.41 60.94
CA SER A 261 42.39 52.72 59.84
C SER A 261 42.42 51.19 60.04
N ASN A 262 42.67 50.72 61.26
CA ASN A 262 42.65 49.29 61.58
C ASN A 262 41.24 48.71 61.49
N PHE A 263 40.22 49.46 61.94
CA PHE A 263 38.82 49.07 61.80
C PHE A 263 38.39 48.96 60.34
N ASP A 264 38.75 49.94 59.49
CA ASP A 264 38.41 49.93 58.07
C ASP A 264 39.10 48.76 57.34
N MET A 265 40.35 48.44 57.71
CA MET A 265 41.07 47.28 57.19
C MET A 265 40.40 45.97 57.59
N ALA A 266 40.08 45.79 58.87
CA ALA A 266 39.37 44.61 59.38
C ALA A 266 37.95 44.47 58.77
N LYS A 267 37.26 45.58 58.53
CA LYS A 267 35.96 45.60 57.86
C LYS A 267 36.07 45.15 56.40
N SER A 268 37.09 45.61 55.68
CA SER A 268 37.34 45.18 54.30
C SER A 268 37.70 43.69 54.20
N GLU A 269 38.47 43.16 55.15
CA GLU A 269 38.75 41.73 55.24
C GLU A 269 37.47 40.94 55.52
N LEU A 270 36.62 41.40 56.45
CA LEU A 270 35.35 40.76 56.76
C LEU A 270 34.41 40.73 55.55
N ASP A 271 34.30 41.82 54.79
CA ASP A 271 33.50 41.89 53.56
C ASP A 271 34.04 40.94 52.47
N LEU A 272 35.37 40.80 52.36
CA LEU A 272 35.99 39.82 51.46
C LEU A 272 35.67 38.37 51.89
N TYR A 273 35.72 38.08 53.19
CA TYR A 273 35.37 36.76 53.71
C TYR A 273 33.87 36.46 53.54
N LEU A 274 32.99 37.43 53.78
CA LEU A 274 31.54 37.29 53.59
C LEU A 274 31.18 37.09 52.12
N SER A 275 31.80 37.81 51.20
CA SER A 275 31.58 37.61 49.76
C SER A 275 32.06 36.23 49.30
N ARG A 276 33.25 35.77 49.74
CA ARG A 276 33.71 34.39 49.49
C ARG A 276 32.76 33.34 50.08
N HIS A 277 32.31 33.54 51.32
CA HIS A 277 31.37 32.63 51.98
C HIS A 277 30.04 32.55 51.23
N ASN A 278 29.44 33.69 50.86
CA ASN A 278 28.18 33.73 50.12
C ASN A 278 28.31 33.08 48.73
N THR A 279 29.44 33.30 48.04
CA THR A 279 29.71 32.66 46.74
C THR A 279 29.85 31.15 46.90
N ALA A 280 30.57 30.68 47.92
CA ALA A 280 30.71 29.26 48.22
C ALA A 280 29.37 28.61 48.61
N VAL A 281 28.54 29.28 49.43
CA VAL A 281 27.20 28.80 49.79
C VAL A 281 26.28 28.73 48.57
N SER A 282 26.35 29.70 47.65
CA SER A 282 25.59 29.66 46.40
C SER A 282 26.02 28.51 45.50
N GLN A 283 27.33 28.25 45.39
CA GLN A 283 27.88 27.15 44.59
C GLN A 283 27.51 25.79 45.21
N LEU A 284 27.55 25.68 46.54
CA LEU A 284 27.19 24.47 47.27
C LEU A 284 25.71 24.14 47.08
N LYS A 285 24.81 25.12 47.23
CA LYS A 285 23.37 24.93 46.95
C LYS A 285 23.11 24.51 45.50
N ALA A 286 23.76 25.16 44.54
CA ALA A 286 23.62 24.80 43.13
C ALA A 286 24.11 23.36 42.85
N ALA A 287 25.19 22.92 43.51
CA ALA A 287 25.68 21.55 43.41
C ALA A 287 24.74 20.53 44.10
N GLU A 288 24.14 20.87 45.24
CA GLU A 288 23.13 20.05 45.93
C GLU A 288 21.87 19.86 45.07
N ASP A 289 21.35 20.94 44.48
CA ASP A 289 20.19 20.90 43.58
C ASP A 289 20.49 20.09 42.31
N ALA A 290 21.69 20.27 41.74
CA ALA A 290 22.16 19.48 40.59
C ALA A 290 22.31 17.99 40.93
N LEU A 291 22.80 17.66 42.13
CA LEU A 291 22.90 16.28 42.60
C LEU A 291 21.51 15.66 42.80
N GLN A 292 20.57 16.40 43.39
CA GLN A 292 19.21 15.91 43.64
C GLN A 292 18.47 15.64 42.33
N THR A 293 18.60 16.53 41.35
CA THR A 293 18.00 16.35 40.02
C THR A 293 18.65 15.20 39.23
N ALA A 294 19.99 15.10 39.24
CA ALA A 294 20.70 14.00 38.59
C ALA A 294 20.36 12.63 39.22
N SER A 295 20.33 12.53 40.55
CA SER A 295 19.98 11.28 41.24
C SER A 295 18.50 10.90 41.11
N GLY A 296 17.59 11.88 41.07
CA GLY A 296 16.16 11.65 40.79
C GLY A 296 15.94 11.10 39.39
N THR A 297 16.48 11.77 38.38
CA THR A 297 16.38 11.32 36.97
C THR A 297 17.06 9.97 36.73
N LEU A 298 18.16 9.68 37.44
CA LEU A 298 18.82 8.37 37.39
C LEU A 298 17.89 7.25 37.90
N LYS A 299 17.22 7.46 39.05
CA LYS A 299 16.28 6.47 39.61
C LYS A 299 15.10 6.22 38.67
N GLU A 300 14.50 7.26 38.14
CA GLU A 300 13.38 7.16 37.18
C GLU A 300 13.78 6.37 35.93
N ARG A 301 14.95 6.66 35.36
CA ARG A 301 15.45 5.94 34.18
C ARG A 301 15.80 4.49 34.48
N LEU A 302 16.38 4.20 35.65
CA LEU A 302 16.63 2.82 36.09
C LEU A 302 15.33 2.02 36.25
N THR A 303 14.27 2.63 36.80
CA THR A 303 12.96 1.97 36.90
C THR A 303 12.34 1.74 35.52
N ALA A 304 12.44 2.73 34.63
CA ALA A 304 11.92 2.62 33.26
C ALA A 304 12.65 1.54 32.45
N ILE A 305 13.98 1.41 32.59
CA ILE A 305 14.74 0.34 31.94
C ILE A 305 14.30 -1.04 32.45
N LYS A 306 14.16 -1.23 33.77
CA LYS A 306 13.71 -2.52 34.33
C LYS A 306 12.33 -2.92 33.79
N GLU A 307 11.42 -1.96 33.67
CA GLU A 307 10.12 -2.22 33.06
C GLU A 307 10.22 -2.58 31.57
N LEU A 308 11.05 -1.86 30.81
CA LEU A 308 11.27 -2.13 29.39
C LEU A 308 11.93 -3.51 29.18
N GLU A 309 12.94 -3.85 29.98
CA GLU A 309 13.62 -5.15 29.95
C GLU A 309 12.67 -6.32 30.27
N SER A 310 11.62 -6.08 31.08
CA SER A 310 10.58 -7.08 31.34
C SER A 310 9.52 -7.17 30.24
N LYS A 311 9.10 -6.03 29.67
CA LYS A 311 8.00 -5.97 28.69
C LYS A 311 8.45 -6.34 27.27
N LEU A 312 9.71 -6.07 26.93
CA LEU A 312 10.28 -6.32 25.61
C LEU A 312 10.33 -7.82 25.24
N PRO A 313 10.79 -8.75 26.10
CA PRO A 313 10.73 -10.17 25.79
C PRO A 313 9.29 -10.71 25.73
N GLN A 314 8.36 -10.14 26.51
CA GLN A 314 6.94 -10.51 26.44
C GLN A 314 6.35 -10.16 25.08
N THR A 315 6.56 -8.91 24.63
CA THR A 315 6.10 -8.45 23.31
C THR A 315 6.80 -9.14 22.15
N GLU A 316 8.08 -9.50 22.27
CA GLU A 316 8.79 -10.32 21.27
C GLU A 316 8.25 -11.75 21.18
N ASN A 317 7.83 -12.35 22.31
CA ASN A 317 7.19 -13.66 22.30
C ASN A 317 5.79 -13.59 21.69
N GLU A 318 4.99 -12.59 22.05
CA GLU A 318 3.68 -12.35 21.43
C GLU A 318 3.80 -12.15 19.91
N LEU A 319 4.80 -11.39 19.45
CA LEU A 319 5.09 -11.23 18.02
C LEU A 319 5.36 -12.58 17.35
N LYS A 320 6.24 -13.40 17.92
CA LYS A 320 6.55 -14.74 17.38
C LYS A 320 5.33 -15.65 17.33
N GLU A 321 4.47 -15.62 18.36
CA GLU A 321 3.23 -16.39 18.36
C GLU A 321 2.31 -15.97 17.21
N LYS A 322 2.15 -14.66 17.01
CA LYS A 322 1.31 -14.10 15.93
C LYS A 322 1.90 -14.36 14.53
N GLU A 323 3.22 -14.28 14.37
CA GLU A 323 3.90 -14.66 13.12
C GLU A 323 3.69 -16.13 12.79
N ASN A 324 3.79 -17.03 13.78
CA ASN A 324 3.52 -18.45 13.58
C ASN A 324 2.03 -18.72 13.24
N GLU A 325 1.09 -17.96 13.81
CA GLU A 325 -0.33 -18.03 13.43
C GLU A 325 -0.54 -17.57 11.99
N LEU A 326 0.13 -16.48 11.57
CA LEU A 326 0.08 -15.97 10.20
C LEU A 326 0.63 -17.01 9.19
N ASP A 327 1.74 -17.66 9.52
CA ASP A 327 2.34 -18.70 8.69
C ASP A 327 1.47 -19.96 8.56
N LYS A 328 0.67 -20.28 9.57
CA LYS A 328 -0.32 -21.37 9.49
C LYS A 328 -1.50 -20.96 8.59
N LEU A 329 -2.05 -19.78 8.82
CA LEU A 329 -3.19 -19.26 8.04
C LEU A 329 -2.84 -19.04 6.57
N THR A 330 -1.63 -18.60 6.25
CA THR A 330 -1.16 -18.45 4.86
C THR A 330 -1.11 -19.79 4.12
N LYS A 331 -0.68 -20.87 4.79
CA LYS A 331 -0.70 -22.23 4.22
C LYS A 331 -2.13 -22.72 4.02
N GLU A 332 -2.98 -22.56 5.03
CA GLU A 332 -4.41 -22.93 4.94
C GLU A 332 -5.14 -22.15 3.82
N GLU A 333 -4.84 -20.86 3.64
CA GLU A 333 -5.38 -20.04 2.56
C GLU A 333 -4.95 -20.57 1.18
N ALA A 334 -3.68 -20.96 1.03
CA ALA A 334 -3.16 -21.51 -0.22
C ALA A 334 -3.84 -22.85 -0.57
N ASP A 335 -3.97 -23.74 0.41
CA ASP A 335 -4.65 -25.03 0.24
C ASP A 335 -6.13 -24.85 -0.11
N MET A 336 -6.83 -23.92 0.56
CA MET A 336 -8.22 -23.60 0.25
C MET A 336 -8.39 -22.97 -1.13
N LYS A 337 -7.48 -22.09 -1.57
CA LYS A 337 -7.51 -21.53 -2.94
C LYS A 337 -7.33 -22.61 -4.00
N TYR A 338 -6.40 -23.54 -3.78
CA TYR A 338 -6.22 -24.68 -4.68
C TYR A 338 -7.49 -25.54 -4.77
N TYR A 339 -8.07 -25.89 -3.62
CA TYR A 339 -9.29 -26.68 -3.54
C TYR A 339 -10.50 -25.99 -4.19
N ILE A 340 -10.66 -24.67 -4.01
CA ILE A 340 -11.69 -23.87 -4.68
C ILE A 340 -11.48 -23.86 -6.19
N GLY A 341 -10.22 -23.78 -6.67
CA GLY A 341 -9.88 -23.86 -8.09
C GLY A 341 -10.35 -25.17 -8.72
N ASP A 342 -10.00 -26.30 -8.09
CA ASP A 342 -10.41 -27.64 -8.55
C ASP A 342 -11.94 -27.81 -8.53
N LEU A 343 -12.62 -27.37 -7.46
CA LEU A 343 -14.08 -27.41 -7.37
C LEU A 343 -14.75 -26.54 -8.44
N ARG A 344 -14.23 -25.34 -8.73
CA ARG A 344 -14.76 -24.47 -9.79
C ARG A 344 -14.67 -25.13 -11.14
N GLN A 345 -13.54 -25.74 -11.46
CA GLN A 345 -13.35 -26.46 -12.71
C GLN A 345 -14.38 -27.59 -12.86
N LYS A 346 -14.54 -28.42 -11.81
CA LYS A 346 -15.53 -29.52 -11.80
C LYS A 346 -16.97 -29.02 -11.97
N VAL A 347 -17.33 -27.91 -11.32
CA VAL A 347 -18.66 -27.30 -11.46
C VAL A 347 -18.89 -26.82 -12.89
N GLU A 348 -17.92 -26.15 -13.51
CA GLU A 348 -18.05 -25.63 -14.88
C GLU A 348 -18.13 -26.76 -15.92
N GLU A 349 -17.33 -27.82 -15.74
CA GLU A 349 -17.40 -29.04 -16.55
C GLU A 349 -18.77 -29.73 -16.41
N ALA A 350 -19.31 -29.81 -15.19
CA ALA A 350 -20.63 -30.38 -14.94
C ALA A 350 -21.73 -29.52 -15.59
N LYS A 351 -21.69 -28.19 -15.41
CA LYS A 351 -22.64 -27.23 -16.00
C LYS A 351 -22.64 -27.27 -17.52
N SER A 352 -21.47 -27.20 -18.15
CA SER A 352 -21.35 -27.24 -19.60
C SER A 352 -21.92 -28.55 -20.15
N SER A 353 -21.67 -29.67 -19.49
CA SER A 353 -22.24 -30.95 -19.89
C SER A 353 -23.76 -31.04 -19.73
N LEU A 354 -24.30 -30.49 -18.64
CA LEU A 354 -25.74 -30.42 -18.39
C LEU A 354 -26.45 -29.49 -19.39
N ALA A 355 -25.83 -28.35 -19.74
CA ALA A 355 -26.36 -27.42 -20.74
C ALA A 355 -26.40 -28.05 -22.15
N ILE A 356 -25.36 -28.81 -22.51
CA ILE A 356 -25.31 -29.55 -23.78
C ILE A 356 -26.41 -30.62 -23.81
N ASN A 357 -26.63 -31.36 -22.71
CA ASN A 357 -27.70 -32.37 -22.65
C ASN A 357 -29.11 -31.75 -22.68
N LYS A 358 -29.36 -30.71 -21.89
CA LYS A 358 -30.65 -29.99 -21.87
C LYS A 358 -31.02 -29.39 -23.23
N SER A 359 -30.07 -28.72 -23.88
CA SER A 359 -30.32 -28.12 -25.20
C SER A 359 -30.63 -29.18 -26.26
N ARG A 360 -29.93 -30.32 -26.23
CA ARG A 360 -30.20 -31.46 -27.13
C ARG A 360 -31.59 -32.07 -26.90
N GLY A 361 -31.95 -32.34 -25.65
CA GLY A 361 -33.26 -32.90 -25.30
C GLY A 361 -34.42 -32.00 -25.71
N LYS A 362 -34.32 -30.69 -25.41
CA LYS A 362 -35.35 -29.70 -25.72
C LYS A 362 -35.60 -29.52 -27.22
N VAL A 363 -34.53 -29.53 -28.03
CA VAL A 363 -34.65 -29.41 -29.50
C VAL A 363 -35.30 -30.65 -30.11
N LEU A 364 -34.90 -31.85 -29.65
CA LEU A 364 -35.47 -33.11 -30.13
C LEU A 364 -36.95 -33.22 -29.76
N GLU A 365 -37.31 -32.91 -28.52
CA GLU A 365 -38.70 -32.95 -28.04
C GLU A 365 -39.61 -32.00 -28.83
N ALA A 366 -39.17 -30.75 -29.04
CA ALA A 366 -39.94 -29.76 -29.79
C ALA A 366 -40.16 -30.16 -31.26
N LEU A 367 -39.17 -30.76 -31.91
CA LEU A 367 -39.29 -31.22 -33.30
C LEU A 367 -40.16 -32.48 -33.43
N ILE A 368 -40.05 -33.41 -32.47
CA ILE A 368 -40.94 -34.58 -32.40
C ILE A 368 -42.39 -34.13 -32.15
N GLN A 369 -42.60 -33.09 -31.34
CA GLN A 369 -43.92 -32.51 -31.13
C GLN A 369 -44.51 -31.93 -32.43
N GLN A 370 -43.71 -31.21 -33.23
CA GLN A 370 -44.16 -30.71 -34.54
C GLN A 370 -44.45 -31.82 -35.56
N LYS A 371 -43.71 -32.93 -35.48
CA LYS A 371 -44.01 -34.15 -36.25
C LYS A 371 -45.35 -34.77 -35.83
N LYS A 372 -45.57 -34.93 -34.51
CA LYS A 372 -46.82 -35.50 -33.96
C LYS A 372 -48.04 -34.62 -34.23
N SER A 373 -47.89 -33.30 -34.21
CA SER A 373 -48.96 -32.36 -34.53
C SER A 373 -49.24 -32.22 -36.03
N GLY A 374 -48.42 -32.83 -36.89
CA GLY A 374 -48.58 -32.81 -38.34
C GLY A 374 -48.17 -31.50 -39.03
N ASN A 375 -47.64 -30.52 -38.29
CA ASN A 375 -47.26 -29.21 -38.84
C ASN A 375 -46.04 -29.30 -39.78
N ILE A 376 -45.11 -30.20 -39.46
CA ILE A 376 -43.93 -30.49 -40.29
C ILE A 376 -43.86 -32.00 -40.49
N SER A 377 -44.35 -32.48 -41.63
CA SER A 377 -44.15 -33.84 -42.09
C SER A 377 -42.71 -34.00 -42.63
N GLY A 378 -42.22 -35.25 -42.67
CA GLY A 378 -40.89 -35.55 -43.24
C GLY A 378 -39.73 -35.64 -42.25
N ILE A 379 -39.97 -35.44 -40.94
CA ILE A 379 -38.96 -35.64 -39.89
C ILE A 379 -38.91 -37.12 -39.51
N TYR A 380 -37.76 -37.78 -39.65
CA TYR A 380 -37.59 -39.18 -39.26
C TYR A 380 -37.24 -39.29 -37.77
N GLY A 381 -36.29 -38.47 -37.31
CA GLY A 381 -35.82 -38.43 -35.92
C GLY A 381 -34.31 -38.24 -35.84
N ARG A 382 -33.73 -38.40 -34.66
CA ARG A 382 -32.27 -38.40 -34.48
C ARG A 382 -31.67 -39.65 -35.13
N LEU A 383 -30.54 -39.49 -35.84
CA LEU A 383 -29.90 -40.61 -36.55
C LEU A 383 -29.55 -41.78 -35.62
N GLY A 384 -29.03 -41.51 -34.43
CA GLY A 384 -28.72 -42.52 -33.41
C GLY A 384 -29.92 -43.33 -32.89
N ASP A 385 -31.16 -42.86 -33.05
CA ASP A 385 -32.37 -43.61 -32.66
C ASP A 385 -32.91 -44.49 -33.79
N LEU A 386 -32.40 -44.30 -35.02
CA LEU A 386 -32.88 -45.00 -36.22
C LEU A 386 -32.07 -46.27 -36.56
N GLY A 387 -31.02 -46.56 -35.78
CA GLY A 387 -30.16 -47.73 -35.97
C GLY A 387 -29.76 -48.36 -34.65
N ALA A 388 -29.39 -49.64 -34.70
CA ALA A 388 -28.97 -50.42 -33.53
C ALA A 388 -27.60 -51.08 -33.80
N ILE A 389 -26.77 -51.15 -32.77
CA ILE A 389 -25.49 -51.88 -32.77
C ILE A 389 -25.35 -52.66 -31.48
N ASP A 390 -24.44 -53.64 -31.48
CA ASP A 390 -24.05 -54.36 -30.28
C ASP A 390 -23.36 -53.41 -29.27
N GLU A 391 -23.73 -53.54 -27.99
CA GLU A 391 -23.24 -52.73 -26.86
C GLU A 391 -21.71 -52.73 -26.77
N LYS A 392 -21.06 -53.82 -27.19
CA LYS A 392 -19.59 -53.91 -27.27
C LYS A 392 -18.96 -52.74 -28.06
N TYR A 393 -19.67 -52.22 -29.06
CA TYR A 393 -19.18 -51.17 -29.95
C TYR A 393 -19.79 -49.79 -29.66
N ASP A 394 -20.60 -49.62 -28.60
CA ASP A 394 -21.25 -48.33 -28.30
C ASP A 394 -20.21 -47.21 -28.07
N VAL A 395 -19.16 -47.49 -27.30
CA VAL A 395 -18.07 -46.52 -27.07
C VAL A 395 -17.40 -46.10 -28.38
N ALA A 396 -17.10 -47.08 -29.23
CA ALA A 396 -16.45 -46.86 -30.51
C ALA A 396 -17.34 -46.02 -31.43
N ILE A 397 -18.63 -46.35 -31.54
CA ILE A 397 -19.52 -45.62 -32.45
C ILE A 397 -19.85 -44.22 -31.92
N SER A 398 -20.09 -44.08 -30.62
CA SER A 398 -20.41 -42.81 -29.95
C SER A 398 -19.25 -41.81 -30.02
N SER A 399 -18.01 -42.32 -29.93
CA SER A 399 -16.79 -41.51 -30.05
C SER A 399 -16.39 -41.27 -31.51
N SER A 400 -16.76 -42.17 -32.44
CA SER A 400 -16.43 -42.04 -33.86
C SER A 400 -17.14 -40.89 -34.57
N CYS A 401 -18.38 -40.58 -34.18
CA CYS A 401 -19.23 -39.75 -35.00
C CYS A 401 -20.20 -38.90 -34.16
N GLY A 402 -19.99 -37.58 -34.20
CA GLY A 402 -20.95 -36.62 -33.66
C GLY A 402 -22.22 -36.48 -34.50
N ALA A 403 -22.22 -36.96 -35.76
CA ALA A 403 -23.39 -36.86 -36.65
C ALA A 403 -24.54 -37.80 -36.26
N LEU A 404 -24.31 -38.75 -35.35
CA LEU A 404 -25.39 -39.54 -34.74
C LEU A 404 -26.40 -38.67 -33.98
N ASP A 405 -25.98 -37.49 -33.50
CA ASP A 405 -26.84 -36.51 -32.86
C ASP A 405 -27.64 -35.64 -33.88
N HIS A 406 -27.41 -35.80 -35.19
CA HIS A 406 -28.12 -35.02 -36.22
C HIS A 406 -29.52 -35.57 -36.48
N ILE A 407 -30.43 -34.68 -36.90
CA ILE A 407 -31.83 -35.02 -37.17
C ILE A 407 -32.01 -35.33 -38.65
N VAL A 408 -32.54 -36.51 -38.95
CA VAL A 408 -32.80 -36.99 -40.30
C VAL A 408 -34.17 -36.49 -40.78
N VAL A 409 -34.19 -35.89 -41.97
CA VAL A 409 -35.39 -35.40 -42.65
C VAL A 409 -35.44 -35.90 -44.10
N ASP A 410 -36.61 -35.90 -44.73
CA ASP A 410 -36.77 -36.35 -46.12
C ASP A 410 -36.07 -35.45 -47.15
N THR A 411 -36.20 -34.13 -47.03
CA THR A 411 -35.84 -33.13 -48.05
C THR A 411 -35.16 -31.90 -47.46
N ILE A 412 -34.47 -31.12 -48.30
CA ILE A 412 -33.89 -29.83 -47.86
C ILE A 412 -34.97 -28.85 -47.39
N ASP A 413 -36.13 -28.84 -48.03
CA ASP A 413 -37.22 -27.91 -47.70
C ASP A 413 -37.78 -28.17 -46.29
N THR A 414 -37.89 -29.43 -45.88
CA THR A 414 -38.29 -29.77 -44.51
C THR A 414 -37.22 -29.41 -43.50
N ALA A 415 -35.93 -29.58 -43.83
CA ALA A 415 -34.83 -29.09 -42.98
C ALA A 415 -34.94 -27.57 -42.75
N GLN A 416 -35.18 -26.78 -43.82
CA GLN A 416 -35.33 -25.33 -43.72
C GLN A 416 -36.55 -24.94 -42.86
N LYS A 417 -37.68 -25.64 -43.00
CA LYS A 417 -38.86 -25.44 -42.15
C LYS A 417 -38.55 -25.71 -40.68
N CYS A 418 -37.82 -26.78 -40.37
CA CYS A 418 -37.39 -27.08 -39.00
C CYS A 418 -36.44 -26.00 -38.45
N VAL A 419 -35.47 -25.54 -39.23
CA VAL A 419 -34.55 -24.45 -38.82
C VAL A 419 -35.32 -23.15 -38.54
N ASN A 420 -36.24 -22.77 -39.42
CA ASN A 420 -37.06 -21.57 -39.24
C ASN A 420 -37.96 -21.68 -38.00
N PHE A 421 -38.50 -22.87 -37.71
CA PHE A 421 -39.25 -23.12 -36.48
C PHE A 421 -38.39 -22.96 -35.23
N LEU A 422 -37.20 -23.59 -35.20
CA LEU A 422 -36.27 -23.48 -34.07
C LEU A 422 -35.82 -22.04 -33.84
N LYS A 423 -35.59 -21.28 -34.93
CA LYS A 423 -35.22 -19.86 -34.87
C LYS A 423 -36.38 -18.99 -34.38
N LYS A 424 -37.61 -19.23 -34.82
CA LYS A 424 -38.80 -18.46 -34.42
C LYS A 424 -39.14 -18.66 -32.94
N GLN A 425 -38.96 -19.87 -32.42
CA GLN A 425 -39.26 -20.22 -31.03
C GLN A 425 -38.03 -20.21 -30.11
N ASN A 426 -36.85 -19.87 -30.65
CA ASN A 426 -35.56 -19.81 -29.95
C ASN A 426 -35.26 -21.05 -29.09
N ILE A 427 -35.48 -22.25 -29.66
CA ILE A 427 -35.44 -23.52 -28.91
C ILE A 427 -34.02 -24.07 -28.83
N GLY A 428 -33.18 -23.80 -29.84
CA GLY A 428 -31.76 -24.20 -29.88
C GLY A 428 -31.22 -24.37 -31.30
N VAL A 429 -30.02 -24.93 -31.41
CA VAL A 429 -29.33 -25.22 -32.68
C VAL A 429 -29.34 -26.71 -32.93
N ALA A 430 -29.70 -27.12 -34.14
CA ALA A 430 -29.62 -28.50 -34.60
C ALA A 430 -29.06 -28.58 -36.02
N THR A 431 -28.40 -29.70 -36.30
CA THR A 431 -27.92 -30.05 -37.64
C THR A 431 -28.83 -31.11 -38.23
N PHE A 432 -29.19 -30.94 -39.50
CA PHE A 432 -30.14 -31.80 -40.20
C PHE A 432 -29.46 -32.56 -41.34
N ILE A 433 -29.85 -33.83 -41.54
CA ILE A 433 -29.43 -34.66 -42.66
C ILE A 433 -30.65 -34.86 -43.57
N ALA A 434 -30.59 -34.33 -44.80
CA ALA A 434 -31.65 -34.49 -45.79
C ALA A 434 -31.41 -35.73 -46.66
N LEU A 435 -32.35 -36.68 -46.63
CA LEU A 435 -32.23 -37.98 -47.29
C LEU A 435 -32.20 -37.87 -48.83
N ASP A 436 -32.91 -36.91 -49.41
CA ASP A 436 -32.91 -36.61 -50.85
C ASP A 436 -31.51 -36.37 -51.43
N LYS A 437 -30.58 -35.82 -50.65
CA LYS A 437 -29.18 -35.62 -51.05
C LYS A 437 -28.25 -36.77 -50.71
N MET A 438 -28.70 -37.75 -49.93
CA MET A 438 -27.88 -38.90 -49.53
C MET A 438 -27.87 -40.03 -50.57
N ALA A 439 -28.73 -39.96 -51.60
CA ALA A 439 -28.80 -40.95 -52.69
C ALA A 439 -27.48 -41.15 -53.44
N VAL A 440 -26.57 -40.16 -53.42
CA VAL A 440 -25.23 -40.26 -54.01
C VAL A 440 -24.41 -41.41 -53.43
N TRP A 441 -24.67 -41.80 -52.17
CA TRP A 441 -23.91 -42.82 -51.47
C TRP A 441 -24.37 -44.25 -51.74
N GLU A 442 -25.49 -44.44 -52.45
CA GLU A 442 -26.13 -45.75 -52.67
C GLU A 442 -25.16 -46.78 -53.26
N LYS A 443 -24.37 -46.39 -54.26
CA LYS A 443 -23.39 -47.26 -54.94
C LYS A 443 -22.12 -47.52 -54.13
N SER A 444 -21.86 -46.75 -53.08
CA SER A 444 -20.63 -46.83 -52.26
C SER A 444 -20.78 -47.71 -51.01
N MET A 445 -21.99 -48.22 -50.73
CA MET A 445 -22.28 -49.02 -49.52
C MET A 445 -21.83 -50.49 -49.59
N GLY A 446 -21.15 -50.90 -50.66
CA GLY A 446 -20.70 -52.28 -50.85
C GLY A 446 -19.67 -52.72 -49.81
N LYS A 447 -19.50 -54.04 -49.66
CA LYS A 447 -18.44 -54.61 -48.81
C LYS A 447 -17.07 -54.27 -49.39
N ILE A 448 -16.16 -53.78 -48.56
CA ILE A 448 -14.81 -53.39 -48.94
C ILE A 448 -13.82 -54.39 -48.32
N GLN A 449 -12.71 -54.65 -49.01
CA GLN A 449 -11.62 -55.45 -48.45
C GLN A 449 -10.86 -54.60 -47.42
N THR A 450 -10.94 -54.99 -46.15
CA THR A 450 -10.31 -54.26 -45.03
C THR A 450 -8.95 -54.87 -44.67
N PRO A 451 -7.96 -54.04 -44.25
CA PRO A 451 -6.70 -54.54 -43.72
C PRO A 451 -6.91 -55.39 -42.47
N GLU A 452 -6.13 -56.48 -42.32
CA GLU A 452 -6.19 -57.41 -41.18
C GLU A 452 -7.58 -58.01 -40.89
N ASN A 453 -8.52 -58.01 -41.87
CA ASN A 453 -9.93 -58.42 -41.70
C ASN A 453 -10.65 -57.68 -40.55
N ILE A 454 -10.27 -56.42 -40.33
CA ILE A 454 -10.88 -55.60 -39.28
C ILE A 454 -12.30 -55.22 -39.70
N PRO A 455 -13.29 -55.33 -38.80
CA PRO A 455 -14.65 -54.97 -39.11
C PRO A 455 -14.82 -53.46 -39.28
N ARG A 456 -15.75 -53.10 -40.17
CA ARG A 456 -16.19 -51.74 -40.42
C ARG A 456 -17.43 -51.42 -39.56
N LEU A 457 -17.45 -50.27 -38.88
CA LEU A 457 -18.57 -49.85 -38.03
C LEU A 457 -19.91 -49.85 -38.77
N PHE A 458 -19.93 -49.31 -39.99
CA PHE A 458 -21.13 -49.24 -40.81
C PHE A 458 -21.80 -50.60 -41.06
N ASP A 459 -21.00 -51.66 -41.26
CA ASP A 459 -21.53 -53.00 -41.53
C ASP A 459 -22.16 -53.65 -40.30
N MET A 460 -21.79 -53.17 -39.11
CA MET A 460 -22.32 -53.63 -37.82
C MET A 460 -23.64 -52.94 -37.44
N VAL A 461 -23.99 -51.82 -38.08
CA VAL A 461 -25.23 -51.09 -37.79
C VAL A 461 -26.42 -51.76 -38.47
N LYS A 462 -27.40 -52.15 -37.67
CA LYS A 462 -28.70 -52.67 -38.12
C LYS A 462 -29.68 -51.51 -38.27
N VAL A 463 -30.23 -51.33 -39.45
CA VAL A 463 -31.18 -50.25 -39.79
C VAL A 463 -32.45 -50.87 -40.37
N LYS A 464 -33.62 -50.34 -40.01
CA LYS A 464 -34.92 -50.84 -40.51
C LYS A 464 -35.26 -50.34 -41.92
N ASP A 465 -34.84 -49.14 -42.28
CA ASP A 465 -35.11 -48.49 -43.57
C ASP A 465 -33.80 -48.29 -44.35
N GLU A 466 -33.80 -48.73 -45.61
CA GLU A 466 -32.65 -48.68 -46.51
C GLU A 466 -32.28 -47.24 -46.92
N LYS A 467 -33.25 -46.31 -46.93
CA LYS A 467 -32.97 -44.88 -47.14
C LYS A 467 -32.17 -44.29 -45.99
N VAL A 468 -32.49 -44.67 -44.75
CA VAL A 468 -31.77 -44.21 -43.55
C VAL A 468 -30.38 -44.85 -43.49
N ARG A 469 -30.19 -46.05 -44.07
CA ARG A 469 -28.87 -46.68 -44.21
C ARG A 469 -27.88 -45.79 -44.96
N GLN A 470 -28.34 -45.02 -45.95
CA GLN A 470 -27.49 -44.05 -46.67
C GLN A 470 -27.00 -42.92 -45.73
N ALA A 471 -27.84 -42.45 -44.82
CA ALA A 471 -27.47 -41.45 -43.81
C ALA A 471 -26.42 -42.00 -42.80
N PHE A 472 -26.53 -43.29 -42.42
CA PHE A 472 -25.50 -43.95 -41.62
C PHE A 472 -24.17 -44.08 -42.35
N TYR A 473 -24.18 -44.33 -43.66
CA TYR A 473 -22.96 -44.35 -44.47
C TYR A 473 -22.29 -42.97 -44.52
N PHE A 474 -23.09 -41.90 -44.69
CA PHE A 474 -22.58 -40.53 -44.65
C PHE A 474 -21.90 -40.20 -43.31
N ALA A 475 -22.50 -40.62 -42.19
CA ALA A 475 -21.99 -40.37 -40.84
C ALA A 475 -20.75 -41.21 -40.50
N LEU A 476 -20.77 -42.51 -40.81
CA LEU A 476 -19.74 -43.45 -40.37
C LEU A 476 -18.64 -43.68 -41.40
N ARG A 477 -18.90 -43.48 -42.70
CA ARG A 477 -17.91 -43.70 -43.79
C ARG A 477 -17.20 -45.05 -43.64
N ASP A 478 -15.98 -45.16 -44.15
CA ASP A 478 -15.13 -46.34 -44.05
C ASP A 478 -14.38 -46.36 -42.70
N THR A 479 -15.11 -46.23 -41.59
CA THR A 479 -14.50 -46.28 -40.24
C THR A 479 -14.34 -47.73 -39.77
N LEU A 480 -13.10 -48.12 -39.47
CA LEU A 480 -12.72 -49.45 -39.00
C LEU A 480 -12.61 -49.50 -37.47
N VAL A 481 -12.89 -50.65 -36.85
CA VAL A 481 -12.81 -50.84 -35.39
C VAL A 481 -11.62 -51.68 -35.00
N ALA A 482 -10.59 -51.06 -34.43
CA ALA A 482 -9.45 -51.76 -33.84
C ALA A 482 -9.72 -52.13 -32.37
N ASN A 483 -9.10 -53.19 -31.87
CA ASN A 483 -9.19 -53.53 -30.45
C ASN A 483 -8.36 -52.57 -29.58
N ASN A 484 -7.15 -52.22 -30.02
CA ASN A 484 -6.16 -51.45 -29.28
C ASN A 484 -5.54 -50.34 -30.15
N LEU A 485 -4.89 -49.37 -29.50
CA LEU A 485 -4.24 -48.23 -30.18
C LEU A 485 -3.12 -48.65 -31.15
N ASP A 486 -2.36 -49.68 -30.80
CA ASP A 486 -1.28 -50.18 -31.66
C ASP A 486 -1.81 -50.73 -32.98
N GLN A 487 -2.93 -51.46 -32.91
CA GLN A 487 -3.63 -51.95 -34.10
C GLN A 487 -4.23 -50.77 -34.89
N ALA A 488 -4.83 -49.79 -34.20
CA ALA A 488 -5.39 -48.62 -34.86
C ALA A 488 -4.33 -47.83 -35.65
N THR A 489 -3.16 -47.60 -35.04
CA THR A 489 -2.06 -46.85 -35.65
C THR A 489 -1.48 -47.59 -36.85
N ARG A 490 -1.28 -48.92 -36.72
CA ARG A 490 -0.77 -49.76 -37.81
C ARG A 490 -1.68 -49.76 -39.03
N VAL A 491 -3.00 -49.81 -38.80
CA VAL A 491 -4.01 -49.87 -39.86
C VAL A 491 -4.24 -48.49 -40.48
N ALA A 492 -4.25 -47.43 -39.67
CA ALA A 492 -4.43 -46.07 -40.15
C ALA A 492 -3.27 -45.59 -41.04
N PHE A 493 -2.02 -45.95 -40.70
CA PHE A 493 -0.79 -45.55 -41.42
C PHE A 493 -0.14 -46.68 -42.23
N GLY A 494 -0.88 -47.74 -42.56
CA GLY A 494 -0.36 -48.89 -43.32
C GLY A 494 0.15 -48.52 -44.73
N LYS A 495 1.00 -49.37 -45.32
CA LYS A 495 1.52 -49.20 -46.68
C LYS A 495 0.41 -49.42 -47.70
N GLY A 496 -0.23 -48.33 -48.14
CA GLY A 496 -1.33 -48.34 -49.09
C GLY A 496 -2.29 -47.18 -48.82
N ASN A 497 -3.54 -47.52 -48.53
CA ASN A 497 -4.59 -46.54 -48.26
C ASN A 497 -4.63 -46.14 -46.78
N ARG A 498 -4.88 -44.86 -46.51
CA ARG A 498 -5.16 -44.37 -45.16
C ARG A 498 -6.60 -44.68 -44.77
N TRP A 499 -6.78 -45.28 -43.61
CA TRP A 499 -8.09 -45.63 -43.07
C TRP A 499 -8.43 -44.78 -41.85
N ARG A 500 -9.72 -44.47 -41.71
CA ARG A 500 -10.25 -43.91 -40.47
C ARG A 500 -10.44 -45.07 -39.49
N VAL A 501 -9.78 -45.03 -38.34
CA VAL A 501 -9.79 -46.16 -37.40
C VAL A 501 -10.14 -45.68 -36.01
N ILE A 502 -11.03 -46.41 -35.33
CA ILE A 502 -11.38 -46.18 -33.93
C ILE A 502 -11.09 -47.40 -33.08
N THR A 503 -10.57 -47.21 -31.87
CA THR A 503 -10.42 -48.30 -30.90
C THR A 503 -11.74 -48.59 -30.18
N LEU A 504 -11.89 -49.80 -29.62
CA LEU A 504 -13.00 -50.14 -28.71
C LEU A 504 -13.09 -49.18 -27.51
N GLN A 505 -11.98 -48.55 -27.12
CA GLN A 505 -11.90 -47.58 -26.04
C GLN A 505 -12.24 -46.13 -26.47
N GLY A 506 -12.54 -45.89 -27.75
CA GLY A 506 -13.00 -44.60 -28.25
C GLY A 506 -11.89 -43.65 -28.73
N GLN A 507 -10.66 -44.13 -28.93
CA GLN A 507 -9.59 -43.33 -29.54
C GLN A 507 -9.74 -43.35 -31.06
N LEU A 508 -9.79 -42.18 -31.69
CA LEU A 508 -10.06 -42.02 -33.12
C LEU A 508 -8.81 -41.53 -33.86
N ILE A 509 -8.49 -42.15 -34.99
CA ILE A 509 -7.47 -41.70 -35.95
C ILE A 509 -8.17 -41.40 -37.27
N GLU A 510 -8.10 -40.15 -37.70
CA GLU A 510 -8.67 -39.67 -38.96
C GLU A 510 -7.71 -39.86 -40.14
N GLN A 511 -8.26 -39.93 -41.36
CA GLN A 511 -7.46 -40.04 -42.59
C GLN A 511 -6.55 -38.83 -42.83
N SER A 512 -6.93 -37.66 -42.28
CA SER A 512 -6.14 -36.43 -42.28
C SER A 512 -4.84 -36.55 -41.47
N GLY A 513 -4.72 -37.59 -40.63
CA GLY A 513 -3.61 -37.80 -39.70
C GLY A 513 -3.84 -37.19 -38.31
N THR A 514 -5.01 -36.62 -38.03
CA THR A 514 -5.37 -36.18 -36.68
C THR A 514 -5.75 -37.36 -35.80
N MET A 515 -5.26 -37.37 -34.56
CA MET A 515 -5.55 -38.39 -33.57
C MET A 515 -6.24 -37.76 -32.36
N THR A 516 -7.39 -38.32 -31.99
CA THR A 516 -8.19 -37.90 -30.83
C THR A 516 -8.14 -38.99 -29.78
N GLY A 517 -7.46 -38.71 -28.67
CA GLY A 517 -7.38 -39.60 -27.52
C GLY A 517 -6.87 -38.83 -26.30
N GLY A 518 -7.61 -38.89 -25.19
CA GLY A 518 -7.27 -38.19 -23.96
C GLY A 518 -8.51 -37.73 -23.19
N GLY A 519 -8.44 -37.79 -21.85
CA GLY A 519 -9.53 -37.46 -20.93
C GLY A 519 -10.17 -38.69 -20.28
N GLY A 520 -10.61 -38.56 -19.03
CA GLY A 520 -11.27 -39.65 -18.28
C GLY A 520 -12.72 -39.92 -18.70
N ARG A 521 -13.24 -39.18 -19.69
CA ARG A 521 -14.65 -39.23 -20.11
C ARG A 521 -14.80 -40.03 -21.38
N VAL A 522 -15.43 -41.19 -21.27
CA VAL A 522 -15.81 -42.03 -22.42
C VAL A 522 -17.17 -41.55 -22.93
N MET A 523 -17.29 -41.25 -24.23
CA MET A 523 -18.59 -40.95 -24.82
C MET A 523 -19.35 -42.26 -25.05
N LYS A 524 -20.51 -42.42 -24.41
CA LYS A 524 -21.41 -43.58 -24.51
C LYS A 524 -22.85 -43.14 -24.80
N GLY A 525 -23.62 -44.01 -25.44
CA GLY A 525 -25.08 -43.88 -25.62
C GLY A 525 -25.58 -42.90 -26.68
N ARG A 526 -24.72 -42.47 -27.63
CA ARG A 526 -25.22 -41.79 -28.84
C ARG A 526 -26.00 -42.74 -29.76
N MET A 527 -25.91 -44.04 -29.53
CA MET A 527 -26.72 -45.07 -30.17
C MET A 527 -27.14 -46.10 -29.10
N GLY A 528 -28.41 -46.51 -29.07
CA GLY A 528 -28.97 -47.17 -27.89
C GLY A 528 -28.96 -48.71 -27.90
N SER A 529 -28.82 -49.30 -26.70
CA SER A 529 -29.55 -50.50 -26.26
C SER A 529 -30.45 -50.22 -25.04
N SER A 530 -30.11 -49.26 -24.15
CA SER A 530 -31.00 -48.56 -23.19
C SER A 530 -30.31 -47.33 -22.55
N VAL A 531 -31.09 -46.50 -21.84
CA VAL A 531 -30.84 -45.08 -21.47
C VAL A 531 -29.62 -44.82 -20.59
N ILE A 532 -28.94 -43.70 -20.86
CA ILE A 532 -27.70 -43.19 -20.26
C ILE A 532 -27.96 -42.54 -18.90
N VAL A 533 -27.04 -42.77 -17.96
CA VAL A 533 -26.97 -42.07 -16.67
C VAL A 533 -26.60 -40.60 -16.90
N GLU A 534 -27.59 -39.71 -16.78
CA GLU A 534 -27.40 -38.26 -16.79
C GLU A 534 -26.89 -37.80 -15.42
N THR A 535 -25.82 -36.99 -15.40
CA THR A 535 -25.48 -36.13 -14.24
C THR A 535 -26.70 -35.27 -13.92
N SER A 536 -27.26 -35.43 -12.73
CA SER A 536 -28.52 -34.78 -12.34
C SER A 536 -28.30 -33.31 -11.97
N GLU A 537 -29.34 -32.49 -12.15
CA GLU A 537 -29.33 -31.09 -11.71
C GLU A 537 -29.04 -30.94 -10.21
N GLU A 538 -29.44 -31.93 -9.42
CA GLU A 538 -29.22 -31.97 -7.98
C GLU A 538 -27.73 -32.12 -7.63
N GLU A 539 -26.98 -32.88 -8.41
CA GLU A 539 -25.53 -33.03 -8.21
C GLU A 539 -24.79 -31.73 -8.53
N VAL A 540 -25.18 -31.03 -9.59
CA VAL A 540 -24.62 -29.71 -9.93
C VAL A 540 -24.90 -28.70 -8.82
N HIS A 541 -26.14 -28.65 -8.33
CA HIS A 541 -26.52 -27.74 -7.25
C HIS A 541 -25.82 -28.05 -5.91
N LYS A 542 -25.57 -29.34 -5.62
CA LYS A 542 -24.76 -29.75 -4.46
C LYS A 542 -23.32 -29.26 -4.58
N MET A 543 -22.70 -29.41 -5.76
CA MET A 543 -21.33 -28.94 -6.01
C MET A 543 -21.23 -27.41 -5.94
N GLU A 544 -22.24 -26.68 -6.45
CA GLU A 544 -22.30 -25.22 -6.32
C GLU A 544 -22.42 -24.76 -4.86
N SER A 545 -23.28 -25.42 -4.07
CA SER A 545 -23.44 -25.10 -2.65
C SER A 545 -22.14 -25.36 -1.87
N GLN A 546 -21.42 -26.44 -2.19
CA GLN A 546 -20.11 -26.73 -1.63
C GLN A 546 -19.09 -25.66 -2.01
N LEU A 547 -19.04 -25.26 -3.29
CA LEU A 547 -18.16 -24.20 -3.76
C LEU A 547 -18.43 -22.87 -3.03
N GLN A 548 -19.70 -22.51 -2.84
CA GLN A 548 -20.08 -21.29 -2.13
C GLN A 548 -19.64 -21.32 -0.66
N LYS A 549 -19.87 -22.43 0.03
CA LYS A 549 -19.43 -22.61 1.43
C LYS A 549 -17.91 -22.50 1.58
N GLN A 550 -17.16 -23.12 0.68
CA GLN A 550 -15.69 -23.05 0.73
C GLN A 550 -15.17 -21.66 0.36
N SER A 551 -15.81 -20.98 -0.59
CA SER A 551 -15.48 -19.59 -0.93
C SER A 551 -15.71 -18.63 0.25
N GLN A 552 -16.78 -18.82 1.02
CA GLN A 552 -17.03 -18.02 2.23
C GLN A 552 -15.98 -18.28 3.32
N LYS A 553 -15.58 -19.54 3.54
CA LYS A 553 -14.50 -19.87 4.47
C LYS A 553 -13.16 -19.24 4.07
N ALA A 554 -12.85 -19.24 2.77
CA ALA A 554 -11.64 -18.59 2.26
C ALA A 554 -11.66 -17.07 2.46
N MET A 555 -12.81 -16.40 2.29
CA MET A 555 -12.95 -14.97 2.60
C MET A 555 -12.70 -14.68 4.08
N LEU A 556 -13.30 -15.46 4.99
CA LEU A 556 -13.09 -15.30 6.44
C LEU A 556 -11.62 -15.50 6.83
N CYS A 557 -10.95 -16.51 6.24
CA CYS A 557 -9.53 -16.76 6.45
C CYS A 557 -8.67 -15.57 5.96
N GLN A 558 -9.03 -14.97 4.82
CA GLN A 558 -8.35 -13.79 4.28
C GLN A 558 -8.52 -12.55 5.18
N GLU A 559 -9.71 -12.34 5.75
CA GLU A 559 -9.96 -11.27 6.72
C GLU A 559 -9.15 -11.46 8.01
N GLN A 560 -9.12 -12.69 8.55
CA GLN A 560 -8.32 -13.03 9.73
C GLN A 560 -6.83 -12.80 9.51
N LYS A 561 -6.33 -13.14 8.33
CA LYS A 561 -4.95 -12.89 7.92
C LYS A 561 -4.62 -11.39 7.91
N ALA A 562 -5.48 -10.57 7.29
CA ALA A 562 -5.29 -9.11 7.25
C ALA A 562 -5.26 -8.49 8.66
N GLN A 563 -6.13 -8.96 9.56
CA GLN A 563 -6.14 -8.53 10.96
C GLN A 563 -4.84 -8.91 11.68
N LEU A 564 -4.33 -10.13 11.47
CA LEU A 564 -3.06 -10.59 12.03
C LEU A 564 -1.86 -9.81 11.50
N GLU A 565 -1.82 -9.51 10.19
CA GLU A 565 -0.77 -8.67 9.59
C GLU A 565 -0.74 -7.27 10.21
N GLU A 566 -1.91 -6.66 10.47
CA GLU A 566 -2.00 -5.36 11.13
C GLU A 566 -1.50 -5.42 12.59
N ILE A 567 -1.85 -6.49 13.33
CA ILE A 567 -1.37 -6.71 14.70
C ILE A 567 0.15 -6.89 14.72
N ILE A 568 0.70 -7.70 13.82
CA ILE A 568 2.14 -7.93 13.68
C ILE A 568 2.88 -6.62 13.36
N ALA A 569 2.33 -5.78 12.47
CA ALA A 569 2.90 -4.48 12.16
C ALA A 569 2.93 -3.55 13.38
N LYS A 570 1.86 -3.54 14.20
CA LYS A 570 1.80 -2.77 15.46
C LYS A 570 2.82 -3.28 16.47
N LEU A 571 2.92 -4.60 16.65
CA LEU A 571 3.90 -5.22 17.56
C LEU A 571 5.34 -4.93 17.13
N HIS A 572 5.66 -5.02 15.83
CA HIS A 572 6.97 -4.64 15.30
C HIS A 572 7.32 -3.18 15.59
N LYS A 573 6.36 -2.27 15.40
CA LYS A 573 6.55 -0.84 15.72
C LYS A 573 6.82 -0.64 17.21
N ASN A 574 6.01 -1.26 18.06
CA ASN A 574 6.16 -1.18 19.52
C ASN A 574 7.52 -1.71 19.99
N ILE A 575 7.96 -2.87 19.50
CA ILE A 575 9.28 -3.43 19.82
C ILE A 575 10.39 -2.48 19.38
N ARG A 576 10.28 -1.86 18.20
CA ARG A 576 11.29 -0.90 17.73
C ARG A 576 11.36 0.34 18.61
N GLU A 577 10.22 0.88 19.03
CA GLU A 577 10.14 2.02 19.95
C GLU A 577 10.70 1.67 21.33
N MET A 578 10.38 0.48 21.85
CA MET A 578 10.90 -0.03 23.12
C MET A 578 12.42 -0.26 23.06
N LYS A 579 12.96 -0.81 21.97
CA LYS A 579 14.42 -0.96 21.78
C LYS A 579 15.13 0.39 21.72
N ASN A 580 14.59 1.33 20.94
CA ASN A 580 15.17 2.67 20.81
C ASN A 580 15.15 3.44 22.14
N THR A 581 14.07 3.32 22.92
CA THR A 581 13.95 3.98 24.24
C THR A 581 14.87 3.34 25.26
N LEU A 582 14.98 2.01 25.26
CA LEU A 582 15.92 1.27 26.10
C LEU A 582 17.35 1.73 25.80
N GLU A 583 17.77 1.75 24.53
CA GLU A 583 19.12 2.18 24.15
C GLU A 583 19.42 3.63 24.56
N LYS A 584 18.49 4.56 24.31
CA LYS A 584 18.60 5.96 24.75
C LYS A 584 18.76 6.08 26.27
N TYR A 585 17.94 5.38 27.05
CA TYR A 585 18.03 5.42 28.50
C TYR A 585 19.32 4.79 29.00
N THR A 586 19.77 3.69 28.40
CA THR A 586 21.02 3.01 28.78
C THR A 586 22.24 3.90 28.56
N VAL A 587 22.32 4.60 27.42
CA VAL A 587 23.39 5.58 27.14
C VAL A 587 23.35 6.72 28.15
N SER A 588 22.16 7.23 28.45
CA SER A 588 22.00 8.38 29.34
C SER A 588 22.28 8.08 30.82
N ILE A 589 22.08 6.83 31.25
CA ILE A 589 22.40 6.42 32.63
C ILE A 589 23.90 6.48 32.84
N LYS A 590 24.72 6.03 31.87
CA LYS A 590 26.18 6.14 31.99
C LYS A 590 26.61 7.59 32.22
N SER A 591 26.11 8.53 31.41
CA SER A 591 26.43 9.95 31.61
C SER A 591 25.92 10.51 32.94
N LEU A 592 24.73 10.10 33.40
CA LEU A 592 24.15 10.57 34.66
C LEU A 592 24.86 9.96 35.88
N MET A 593 25.33 8.72 35.81
CA MET A 593 26.14 8.08 36.85
C MET A 593 27.49 8.79 37.01
N ASP A 594 28.15 9.10 35.89
CA ASP A 594 29.42 9.85 35.90
C ASP A 594 29.22 11.26 36.47
N GLN A 595 28.12 11.92 36.11
CA GLN A 595 27.77 13.24 36.62
C GLN A 595 27.44 13.22 38.12
N GLU A 596 26.67 12.23 38.59
CA GLU A 596 26.38 12.05 40.02
C GLU A 596 27.66 11.76 40.82
N ALA A 597 28.55 10.93 40.29
CA ALA A 597 29.84 10.63 40.92
C ALA A 597 30.71 11.89 41.04
N HIS A 598 30.78 12.70 39.98
CA HIS A 598 31.53 13.97 39.99
C HIS A 598 30.94 14.98 40.98
N LEU A 599 29.62 15.15 41.00
CA LEU A 599 28.94 16.06 41.91
C LEU A 599 29.08 15.64 43.38
N LYS A 600 29.07 14.32 43.69
CA LYS A 600 29.35 13.81 45.04
C LYS A 600 30.78 14.09 45.50
N VAL A 601 31.75 14.08 44.58
CA VAL A 601 33.13 14.43 44.89
C VAL A 601 33.27 15.93 45.13
N GLN A 602 32.56 16.79 44.40
CA GLN A 602 32.56 18.24 44.61
C GLN A 602 31.87 18.69 45.90
N LEU A 603 30.93 17.89 46.43
CA LEU A 603 30.22 18.15 47.69
C LEU A 603 30.98 17.65 48.93
N LYS A 604 32.01 16.83 48.76
CA LYS A 604 32.90 16.34 49.83
C LYS A 604 34.09 17.28 50.00
#